data_AF-A0A7C6V477-F1
#
_entry.id   AF-A0A7C6V477-F1
#
_cell.length_a   1.000
_cell.length_b   1.000
_cell.length_c   1.000
_cell.angle_alpha   90.00
_cell.angle_beta   90.00
_cell.angle_gamma   90.00
#
_symmetry.space_group_name_H-M   'P 1'
#
loop_
_entity.id
_entity.type
_entity.pdbx_description
1 polymer ?
#
loop_
_entity_poly.entity_id
_entity_poly.type
_entity_poly.pdbx_seq_one_letter_code
_entity_poly.pdbx_strand_id
1 'polypeptide(L)'
;RRVGAAVAAGAVDYLVTVGELGRIIAAGAVEAGFPPERVFAAASNTEAVDHLRPRLLPGDVVLVKGSRGMGMEQIVRELLEKVTLSTG
;
A
#
# COMPACT_ATOMS: atom_id res chain seq x y z
N ARG A 1 12.61 -7.01 -4.40
CA ARG A 1 12.64 -8.32 -5.10
C ARG A 1 12.01 -9.46 -4.30
N ARG A 2 12.67 -10.13 -3.32
CA ARG A 2 12.06 -11.28 -2.59
C ARG A 2 10.70 -10.99 -1.93
N VAL A 3 10.54 -9.80 -1.33
CA VAL A 3 9.26 -9.37 -0.76
C VAL A 3 8.17 -9.22 -1.82
N GLY A 4 8.50 -8.67 -2.99
CA GLY A 4 7.56 -8.53 -4.10
C GLY A 4 7.11 -9.89 -4.64
N ALA A 5 8.03 -10.85 -4.76
CA ALA A 5 7.69 -12.21 -5.16
C ALA A 5 6.80 -12.92 -4.12
N ALA A 6 7.00 -12.68 -2.82
CA ALA A 6 6.13 -13.24 -1.77
C ALA A 6 4.71 -12.65 -1.82
N VAL A 7 4.57 -11.38 -2.18
CA VAL A 7 3.26 -10.75 -2.42
C VAL A 7 2.58 -11.40 -3.63
N ALA A 8 3.33 -11.65 -4.71
CA ALA A 8 2.80 -12.31 -5.89
C ALA A 8 2.30 -13.74 -5.63
N ALA A 9 2.90 -14.44 -4.68
CA ALA A 9 2.51 -15.78 -4.28
C ALA A 9 1.42 -15.82 -3.18
N GLY A 10 1.01 -14.68 -2.63
CA GLY A 10 0.07 -14.58 -1.52
C GLY A 10 -1.35 -14.19 -1.95
N ALA A 11 -2.27 -14.16 -0.99
CA ALA A 11 -3.65 -13.70 -1.18
C ALA A 11 -3.77 -12.16 -1.09
N VAL A 12 -2.90 -11.44 -1.80
CA VAL A 12 -2.89 -9.97 -1.80
C VAL A 12 -3.54 -9.46 -3.07
N ASP A 13 -4.60 -8.66 -2.95
CA ASP A 13 -5.28 -8.09 -4.11
C ASP A 13 -4.56 -6.83 -4.65
N TYR A 14 -3.98 -6.01 -3.77
CA TYR A 14 -3.32 -4.77 -4.14
C TYR A 14 -2.00 -4.59 -3.39
N LEU A 15 -0.98 -4.09 -4.09
CA LEU A 15 0.32 -3.79 -3.50
C LEU A 15 0.62 -2.30 -3.62
N VAL A 16 0.74 -1.61 -2.48
CA VAL A 16 1.25 -0.24 -2.41
C VAL A 16 2.61 -0.24 -1.74
N THR A 17 3.59 0.39 -2.38
CA THR A 17 4.95 0.55 -1.86
C THR A 17 5.30 2.03 -1.74
N VAL A 18 6.19 2.38 -0.81
CA VAL A 18 6.55 3.79 -0.55
C VAL A 18 8.06 3.99 -0.61
N GLY A 19 8.48 5.08 -1.26
CA GLY A 19 9.88 5.52 -1.35
C GLY A 19 10.72 4.77 -2.38
N GLU A 20 12.01 5.12 -2.45
CA GLU A 20 12.94 4.59 -3.46
C GLU A 20 13.07 3.07 -3.42
N LEU A 21 13.24 2.51 -2.21
CA LEU A 21 13.29 1.07 -2.02
C LEU A 21 11.95 0.40 -2.35
N GLY A 22 10.84 1.12 -2.17
CA GLY A 22 9.51 0.67 -2.56
C GLY A 22 9.41 0.35 -4.05
N ARG A 23 9.99 1.18 -4.91
CA ARG A 23 10.02 0.93 -6.37
C ARG A 23 10.68 -0.40 -6.73
N ILE A 24 11.74 -0.79 -6.02
CA ILE A 24 12.44 -2.07 -6.22
C ILE A 24 11.57 -3.27 -5.77
N ILE A 25 10.67 -3.05 -4.80
CA ILE A 25 9.69 -4.05 -4.36
C ILE A 25 8.58 -4.16 -5.41
N ALA A 26 8.01 -3.03 -5.86
CA ALA A 26 6.99 -2.97 -6.89
C ALA A 26 7.43 -3.65 -8.19
N ALA A 27 8.61 -3.29 -8.70
CA ALA A 27 9.18 -3.91 -9.90
C ALA A 27 9.35 -5.43 -9.72
N GLY A 28 9.89 -5.86 -8.57
CA GLY A 28 10.06 -7.28 -8.28
C GLY A 28 8.76 -8.07 -8.11
N ALA A 29 7.65 -7.41 -7.75
CA ALA A 29 6.32 -8.04 -7.69
C ALA A 29 5.76 -8.24 -9.11
N VAL A 30 5.89 -7.22 -9.96
CA VAL A 30 5.48 -7.31 -11.37
C VAL A 30 6.29 -8.36 -12.12
N GLU A 31 7.62 -8.37 -11.95
CA GLU A 31 8.51 -9.38 -12.51
C GLU A 31 8.14 -10.82 -12.07
N ALA A 32 7.55 -10.96 -10.88
CA ALA A 32 7.09 -12.24 -10.34
C ALA A 32 5.65 -12.61 -10.76
N GLY A 33 5.02 -11.84 -11.65
CA GLY A 33 3.69 -12.12 -12.19
C GLY A 33 2.53 -11.42 -11.47
N PHE A 34 2.79 -10.50 -10.54
CA PHE A 34 1.72 -9.71 -9.95
C PHE A 34 1.17 -8.69 -10.96
N PRO A 35 -0.15 -8.48 -11.05
CA PRO A 35 -0.73 -7.62 -12.07
C PRO A 35 -0.24 -6.16 -11.92
N PRO A 36 0.39 -5.56 -12.95
CA PRO A 36 0.94 -4.21 -12.87
C PRO A 36 -0.10 -3.15 -12.47
N GLU A 37 -1.35 -3.31 -12.91
CA GLU A 37 -2.47 -2.43 -12.61
C GLU A 37 -2.92 -2.49 -11.14
N ARG A 38 -2.45 -3.49 -10.39
CA ARG A 38 -2.68 -3.68 -8.95
C ARG A 38 -1.46 -3.31 -8.09
N VAL A 39 -0.41 -2.77 -8.71
CA VAL A 39 0.78 -2.26 -8.02
C VAL A 39 0.84 -0.75 -8.12
N PHE A 40 1.06 -0.08 -6.98
CA PHE A 40 1.33 1.35 -6.93
C PHE A 40 2.63 1.63 -6.15
N ALA A 41 3.53 2.39 -6.77
CA ALA A 41 4.79 2.81 -6.15
C ALA A 41 4.74 4.30 -5.83
N ALA A 42 4.37 4.61 -4.60
CA ALA A 42 4.30 5.98 -4.09
C ALA A 42 5.70 6.52 -3.76
N ALA A 43 5.94 7.79 -4.05
CA ALA A 43 7.12 8.53 -3.63
C ALA A 43 7.05 8.95 -2.14
N SER A 44 5.85 9.06 -1.55
CA SER A 44 5.65 9.49 -0.16
C SER A 44 4.47 8.80 0.55
N ASN A 45 4.43 8.91 1.88
CA ASN A 45 3.31 8.41 2.69
C ASN A 45 1.98 9.06 2.27
N THR A 46 1.99 10.38 2.03
CA THR A 46 0.81 11.14 1.59
C THR A 46 0.28 10.62 0.25
N GLU A 47 1.17 10.40 -0.73
CA GLU A 47 0.76 9.87 -2.02
C GLU A 47 0.17 8.45 -1.90
N ALA A 48 0.72 7.62 -1.00
CA ALA A 48 0.16 6.31 -0.72
C ALA A 48 -1.26 6.40 -0.11
N VAL A 49 -1.47 7.33 0.82
CA VAL A 49 -2.78 7.58 1.44
C VAL A 49 -3.78 8.08 0.40
N ASP A 50 -3.41 9.07 -0.42
CA ASP A 50 -4.27 9.63 -1.46
C ASP A 50 -4.65 8.58 -2.52
N HIS A 51 -3.74 7.63 -2.80
CA HIS A 51 -4.04 6.51 -3.69
C HIS A 51 -4.95 5.47 -3.03
N LEU A 52 -4.73 5.13 -1.76
CA LEU A 52 -5.48 4.10 -1.05
C LEU A 52 -6.89 4.56 -0.69
N ARG A 53 -7.05 5.77 -0.18
CA ARG A 53 -8.30 6.29 0.38
C ARG A 53 -9.55 6.12 -0.52
N PRO A 54 -9.53 6.47 -1.82
CA PRO A 54 -10.70 6.29 -2.68
C PRO A 54 -10.98 4.83 -3.09
N ARG A 55 -10.06 3.90 -2.80
CA ARG A 55 -10.15 2.48 -3.18
C ARG A 55 -10.60 1.58 -2.04
N LEU A 56 -10.46 2.04 -0.79
CA LEU A 56 -10.83 1.26 0.39
C LEU A 56 -12.34 1.23 0.57
N LEU A 57 -12.86 0.03 0.74
CA LEU A 57 -14.26 -0.24 1.03
C LEU A 57 -14.42 -0.78 2.47
N PRO A 58 -15.61 -0.64 3.07
CA PRO A 58 -15.91 -1.31 4.33
C PRO A 58 -15.69 -2.83 4.22
N GLY A 59 -14.87 -3.40 5.11
CA GLY A 59 -14.52 -4.81 5.10
C GLY A 59 -13.14 -5.13 4.52
N ASP A 60 -12.47 -4.16 3.88
CA ASP A 60 -11.11 -4.34 3.40
C ASP A 60 -10.09 -4.46 4.55
N VAL A 61 -9.04 -5.24 4.31
CA VAL A 61 -7.93 -5.43 5.25
C VAL A 61 -6.67 -4.77 4.68
N VAL A 62 -6.15 -3.77 5.40
CA VAL A 62 -4.91 -3.08 5.04
C VAL A 62 -3.79 -3.51 5.97
N LEU A 63 -2.77 -4.19 5.41
CA LEU A 63 -1.54 -4.51 6.12
C LEU A 63 -0.48 -3.44 5.85
N VAL A 64 -0.15 -2.64 6.87
CA VAL A 64 0.94 -1.66 6.79
C VAL A 64 2.22 -2.26 7.34
N LYS A 65 3.26 -2.34 6.50
CA LYS A 65 4.61 -2.78 6.91
C LYS A 65 5.65 -1.73 6.55
N GLY A 66 6.53 -1.42 7.50
CA GLY A 66 7.75 -0.64 7.25
C GLY A 66 8.77 -0.79 8.36
N SER A 67 9.88 -0.05 8.25
CA SER A 67 10.86 0.11 9.32
C SER A 67 10.48 1.32 10.19
N ARG A 68 10.92 1.32 11.45
CA ARG A 68 10.59 2.38 12.44
C ARG A 68 10.96 3.79 11.96
N GLY A 69 11.95 3.93 11.08
CA GLY A 69 12.40 5.22 10.56
C GLY A 69 11.55 5.79 9.41
N MET A 70 10.61 5.04 8.83
CA MET A 70 9.80 5.51 7.70
C MET A 70 8.51 6.23 8.12
N GLY A 71 8.19 6.25 9.41
CA GLY A 71 6.98 6.90 9.91
C GLY A 71 5.70 6.35 9.31
N MET A 72 5.65 5.04 9.01
CA MET A 72 4.48 4.39 8.38
C MET A 72 3.23 4.46 9.26
N GLU A 73 3.39 4.73 10.56
CA GLU A 73 2.30 5.04 11.48
C GLU A 73 1.49 6.26 11.01
N GLN A 74 2.10 7.16 10.24
CA GLN A 74 1.39 8.27 9.57
C GLN A 74 0.31 7.74 8.62
N ILE A 75 0.61 6.73 7.80
CA ILE A 75 -0.37 6.14 6.86
C ILE A 75 -1.54 5.56 7.64
N VAL A 76 -1.26 4.84 8.73
CA VAL A 76 -2.31 4.26 9.59
C VAL A 76 -3.18 5.37 10.19
N ARG A 77 -2.57 6.42 10.74
CA ARG A 77 -3.31 7.55 11.31
C ARG A 77 -4.19 8.24 10.28
N GLU A 78 -3.65 8.58 9.11
CA GLU A 78 -4.40 9.30 8.07
C GLU A 78 -5.51 8.47 7.43
N LEU A 79 -5.38 7.14 7.40
CA LEU A 79 -6.46 6.24 6.97
C LEU A 79 -7.56 6.10 8.04
N LEU A 80 -7.20 6.12 9.33
CA LEU A 80 -8.14 6.01 10.44
C LEU A 80 -8.82 7.34 10.81
N GLU A 81 -8.20 8.49 10.54
CA GLU A 81 -8.72 9.83 10.87
C GLU A 81 -9.98 10.23 10.07
N LYS A 82 -10.49 9.38 9.17
CA LYS A 82 -11.84 9.52 8.60
C LYS A 82 -12.66 8.23 8.65
N VAL A 83 -13.21 7.96 9.84
CA VAL A 83 -14.59 7.45 10.00
C VAL A 83 -15.36 8.42 10.90
N THR A 84 -15.45 9.69 10.48
CA THR A 84 -16.44 10.62 11.04
C THR A 84 -16.93 11.53 9.92
N LEU A 85 -18.25 11.52 9.71
CA LEU A 85 -19.08 12.40 8.88
C LEU A 85 -19.23 12.06 7.39
N SER A 86 -20.09 11.08 7.12
CA SER A 86 -21.28 11.33 6.28
C SER A 86 -22.38 10.34 6.67
N THR A 87 -23.08 10.64 7.76
CA THR A 87 -24.47 10.21 7.89
C THR A 87 -25.28 11.16 7.00
N GLY A 88 -25.59 10.69 5.80
CA GLY A 88 -26.73 11.17 5.02
C GLY A 88 -27.94 10.33 5.36
#